data_AF-A0A3N5NHL1-F1
#
_entry.id   AF-A0A3N5NHL1-F1
#
_cell.length_a   1.000
_cell.length_b   1.000
_cell.length_c   1.000
_cell.angle_alpha   90.00
_cell.angle_beta   90.00
_cell.angle_gamma   90.00
#
_symmetry.space_group_name_H-M   'P 1'
#
loop_
_entity.id
_entity.type
_entity.pdbx_description
1 polymer ?
#
loop_
_entity_poly.entity_id
_entity_poly.type
_entity_poly.pdbx_seq_one_letter_code
_entity_poly.pdbx_strand_id
1 'polypeptide(L)'
;MSEQVTTSQDERTLAALAHGSILLGLFSNGIGGIVTALVIWAVHRNKSTYVAYHALQALVYQVATFLLTMLAWCCWGLLWTLMILGPMVGNPGAYDTTPPAGLWVGMAFMVVPLGIWALTILYALWGAVRCLGGHEFKVAVIGDWVEAQ
;
A
#
# COMPACT_ATOMS: atom_id res chain seq x y z
N MET A 1 -8.39 6.28 40.52
CA MET A 1 -8.05 5.09 39.71
C MET A 1 -8.56 5.38 38.32
N SER A 2 -7.68 5.79 37.39
CA SER A 2 -8.05 6.01 36.00
C SER A 2 -8.46 4.67 35.40
N GLU A 3 -9.71 4.55 35.04
CA GLU A 3 -10.27 3.41 34.29
C GLU A 3 -9.51 3.32 32.97
N GLN A 4 -8.48 2.46 32.91
CA GLN A 4 -7.93 2.05 31.63
C GLN A 4 -9.07 1.29 30.94
N VAL A 5 -9.78 1.96 30.04
CA VAL A 5 -10.68 1.31 29.09
C VAL A 5 -9.79 0.37 28.28
N THR A 6 -9.70 -0.89 28.72
CA THR A 6 -8.92 -1.90 28.03
C THR A 6 -9.61 -2.11 26.69
N THR A 7 -8.94 -1.75 25.60
CA THR A 7 -9.41 -1.99 24.24
C THR A 7 -9.84 -3.44 24.11
N SER A 8 -11.10 -3.65 23.71
CA SER A 8 -11.67 -4.98 23.59
C SER A 8 -10.99 -5.79 22.49
N GLN A 9 -11.08 -7.12 22.57
CA GLN A 9 -10.54 -8.01 21.56
C GLN A 9 -11.19 -7.78 20.18
N ASP A 10 -12.48 -7.41 20.15
CA ASP A 10 -13.19 -7.10 18.92
C ASP A 10 -12.66 -5.83 18.26
N GLU A 11 -12.38 -4.78 19.05
CA GLU A 11 -11.80 -3.54 18.55
C GLU A 11 -10.38 -3.76 18.00
N ARG A 12 -9.57 -4.58 18.66
CA ARG A 12 -8.24 -4.99 18.17
C ARG A 12 -8.33 -5.76 16.87
N THR A 13 -9.31 -6.66 16.76
CA THR A 13 -9.55 -7.45 15.54
C THR A 13 -9.99 -6.55 14.39
N LEU A 14 -10.91 -5.60 14.62
CA LEU A 14 -11.35 -4.65 13.60
C LEU A 14 -10.22 -3.72 13.14
N ALA A 15 -9.39 -3.22 14.07
CA ALA A 15 -8.20 -2.43 13.73
C ALA A 15 -7.21 -3.25 12.89
N ALA A 16 -6.98 -4.51 13.26
CA ALA A 16 -6.12 -5.41 12.50
C ALA A 16 -6.68 -5.74 11.11
N LEU A 17 -7.99 -5.96 11.00
CA LEU A 17 -8.66 -6.17 9.71
C LEU A 17 -8.57 -4.94 8.81
N ALA A 18 -8.64 -3.72 9.36
CA ALA A 18 -8.48 -2.51 8.57
C ALA A 18 -7.08 -2.39 7.95
N HIS A 19 -6.02 -2.75 8.68
CA HIS A 19 -4.66 -2.80 8.11
C HIS A 19 -4.45 -4.02 7.20
N GLY A 20 -4.97 -5.18 7.59
CA GLY A 20 -4.88 -6.43 6.84
C GLY A 20 -5.67 -6.43 5.53
N SER A 21 -6.66 -5.53 5.40
CA SER A 21 -7.44 -5.39 4.17
C SER A 21 -6.61 -5.04 2.95
N ILE A 22 -5.37 -4.56 3.12
CA ILE A 22 -4.44 -4.33 2.01
C ILE A 22 -4.27 -5.57 1.12
N LEU A 23 -4.42 -6.78 1.68
CA LEU A 23 -4.37 -8.04 0.93
C LEU A 23 -5.55 -8.21 -0.04
N LEU A 24 -6.69 -7.59 0.22
CA LEU A 24 -7.81 -7.56 -0.73
C LEU A 24 -7.41 -6.79 -1.99
N GLY A 25 -6.50 -5.82 -1.86
CA GLY A 25 -5.90 -5.12 -2.98
C GLY A 25 -5.25 -6.05 -4.02
N LEU A 26 -4.74 -7.21 -3.61
CA LEU A 26 -4.14 -8.21 -4.51
C LEU A 26 -5.13 -8.72 -5.55
N PHE A 27 -6.41 -8.83 -5.18
CA PHE A 27 -7.47 -9.42 -6.02
C PHE A 27 -8.35 -8.37 -6.70
N SER A 28 -8.17 -7.10 -6.35
CA SER A 28 -9.05 -6.00 -6.76
C SER A 28 -8.29 -4.82 -7.37
N ASN A 29 -7.06 -5.02 -7.84
CA ASN A 29 -6.18 -3.97 -8.35
C ASN A 29 -6.00 -2.80 -7.35
N GLY A 30 -5.81 -3.09 -6.07
CA GLY A 30 -5.57 -2.12 -5.00
C GLY A 30 -6.81 -1.50 -4.34
N ILE A 31 -7.99 -1.58 -4.97
CA ILE A 31 -9.18 -0.84 -4.50
C ILE A 31 -9.86 -1.48 -3.28
N GLY A 32 -9.96 -2.80 -3.24
CA GLY A 32 -10.69 -3.57 -2.23
C GLY A 32 -10.19 -3.31 -0.81
N GLY A 33 -8.88 -3.19 -0.62
CA GLY A 33 -8.33 -2.86 0.70
C GLY A 33 -8.74 -1.48 1.19
N ILE A 34 -8.66 -0.47 0.31
CA ILE A 34 -9.07 0.92 0.58
C ILE A 34 -10.55 0.96 0.95
N VAL A 35 -11.41 0.31 0.16
CA VAL A 35 -12.85 0.27 0.40
C VAL A 35 -13.16 -0.40 1.74
N THR A 36 -12.51 -1.51 2.07
CA THR A 36 -12.71 -2.18 3.35
C THR A 36 -12.30 -1.30 4.53
N ALA A 37 -11.13 -0.64 4.47
CA ALA A 37 -10.70 0.27 5.53
C ALA A 37 -11.67 1.46 5.69
N LEU A 38 -12.17 2.01 4.58
CA LEU A 38 -13.17 3.08 4.57
C LEU A 38 -14.49 2.62 5.20
N VAL A 39 -14.97 1.42 4.87
CA VAL A 39 -16.20 0.87 5.44
C VAL A 39 -16.06 0.66 6.95
N ILE A 40 -14.94 0.08 7.40
CA ILE A 40 -14.68 -0.11 8.84
C ILE A 40 -14.68 1.25 9.55
N TRP A 41 -13.98 2.23 9.01
CA TRP A 41 -13.97 3.59 9.56
C TRP A 41 -15.37 4.20 9.61
N ALA A 42 -16.12 4.17 8.50
CA ALA A 42 -17.45 4.79 8.42
C ALA A 42 -18.46 4.15 9.37
N VAL A 43 -18.38 2.84 9.59
CA VAL A 43 -19.28 2.09 10.49
C VAL A 43 -18.92 2.29 11.96
N HIS A 44 -17.63 2.47 12.29
CA HIS A 44 -17.14 2.51 13.67
C HIS A 44 -16.71 3.89 14.16
N ARG A 45 -16.67 4.94 13.31
CA ARG A 45 -16.28 6.32 13.66
C ARG A 45 -16.97 6.90 14.90
N ASN A 46 -18.23 6.54 15.14
CA ASN A 46 -19.01 7.03 16.28
C ASN A 46 -19.19 5.97 17.39
N LYS A 47 -18.59 4.78 17.23
CA LYS A 47 -18.76 3.63 18.14
C LYS A 47 -17.49 3.34 18.94
N SER A 48 -16.32 3.51 18.33
CA SER A 48 -15.03 3.26 18.96
C SER A 48 -13.97 4.18 18.39
N THR A 49 -13.41 5.04 19.25
CA THR A 49 -12.30 5.94 18.87
C THR A 49 -11.07 5.15 18.44
N TYR A 50 -10.79 4.01 19.08
CA TYR A 50 -9.65 3.17 18.73
C TYR A 50 -9.79 2.56 17.33
N VAL A 51 -10.94 1.95 17.02
CA VAL A 51 -11.18 1.36 15.69
C VAL A 51 -11.20 2.45 14.62
N ALA A 52 -11.84 3.59 14.91
CA ALA A 52 -11.88 4.73 14.00
C ALA A 52 -10.47 5.23 13.66
N TYR A 53 -9.62 5.42 14.66
CA TYR A 53 -8.24 5.87 14.49
C TYR A 53 -7.46 4.92 13.57
N HIS A 54 -7.45 3.62 13.89
CA HIS A 54 -6.70 2.63 13.11
C HIS A 54 -7.28 2.43 11.71
N ALA A 55 -8.60 2.45 11.55
CA ALA A 55 -9.23 2.32 10.24
C ALA A 55 -8.95 3.53 9.35
N LEU A 56 -8.96 4.75 9.90
CA LEU A 56 -8.59 5.95 9.15
C LEU A 56 -7.11 5.93 8.78
N GLN A 57 -6.23 5.56 9.71
CA GLN A 57 -4.81 5.43 9.46
C GLN A 57 -4.52 4.38 8.38
N ALA A 58 -5.18 3.22 8.43
CA ALA A 58 -5.09 2.19 7.40
C ALA A 58 -5.61 2.69 6.05
N LEU A 59 -6.72 3.41 6.03
CA LEU A 59 -7.30 4.00 4.83
C LEU A 59 -6.31 4.96 4.15
N VAL A 60 -5.80 5.94 4.88
CA VAL A 60 -4.86 6.93 4.33
C VAL A 60 -3.58 6.23 3.85
N TYR A 61 -3.05 5.29 4.62
CA TYR A 61 -1.87 4.51 4.23
C TYR A 61 -2.11 3.74 2.93
N GLN A 62 -3.25 3.05 2.79
CA GLN A 62 -3.57 2.29 1.59
C GLN A 62 -3.77 3.20 0.37
N VAL A 63 -4.39 4.36 0.53
CA VAL A 63 -4.50 5.36 -0.55
C VAL A 63 -3.12 5.89 -0.96
N ALA A 64 -2.28 6.28 0.00
CA ALA A 64 -0.96 6.81 -0.26
C ALA A 64 -0.06 5.79 -0.97
N THR A 65 -0.06 4.54 -0.49
CA THR A 65 0.73 3.46 -1.09
C THR A 65 0.20 3.00 -2.44
N PHE A 66 -1.13 3.06 -2.66
CA PHE A 66 -1.72 2.86 -3.97
C PHE A 66 -1.21 3.90 -4.99
N LEU A 67 -1.27 5.19 -4.64
CA LEU A 67 -0.78 6.27 -5.50
C LEU A 67 0.73 6.15 -5.76
N LEU A 68 1.52 5.86 -4.72
CA LEU A 68 2.97 5.64 -4.84
C LEU A 68 3.29 4.48 -5.79
N THR A 69 2.60 3.35 -5.61
CA THR A 69 2.80 2.16 -6.45
C THR A 69 2.38 2.43 -7.88
N MET A 70 1.26 3.13 -8.10
CA MET A 70 0.80 3.52 -9.43
C MET A 70 1.81 4.44 -10.12
N LEU A 71 2.36 5.42 -9.41
CA LEU A 71 3.42 6.28 -9.93
C LEU A 71 4.67 5.48 -10.31
N ALA A 72 5.09 4.54 -9.45
CA ALA A 72 6.24 3.68 -9.72
C ALA A 72 6.03 2.83 -10.99
N TRP A 73 4.83 2.29 -11.20
CA TRP A 73 4.46 1.57 -12.43
C TRP A 73 4.47 2.48 -13.66
N CYS A 74 3.94 3.70 -13.56
CA CYS A 74 3.98 4.67 -14.65
C CYS A 74 5.42 5.06 -15.02
N CYS A 75 6.27 5.36 -14.03
CA CYS A 75 7.68 5.69 -14.25
C CYS A 75 8.44 4.53 -14.89
N TRP A 76 8.22 3.31 -14.38
CA TRP A 76 8.82 2.10 -14.96
C TRP A 76 8.34 1.86 -16.40
N GLY A 77 7.04 1.95 -16.66
CA GLY A 77 6.46 1.73 -17.99
C GLY A 77 6.95 2.75 -19.02
N LEU A 78 7.07 4.02 -18.61
CA LEU A 78 7.65 5.07 -19.45
C LEU A 78 9.13 4.79 -19.74
N LEU A 79 9.93 4.49 -18.72
CA LEU A 79 11.35 4.16 -18.88
C LEU A 79 11.51 2.96 -19.82
N TRP A 80 10.78 1.87 -19.58
CA TRP A 80 10.82 0.66 -20.39
C TRP A 80 10.46 0.95 -21.86
N THR A 81 9.41 1.75 -22.08
CA THR A 81 8.98 2.16 -23.42
C THR A 81 10.06 2.99 -24.12
N LEU A 82 10.67 3.96 -23.43
CA LEU A 82 11.75 4.79 -24.00
C LEU A 82 12.99 3.97 -24.35
N MET A 83 13.35 2.99 -23.50
CA MET A 83 14.49 2.09 -23.73
C MET A 83 14.29 1.17 -24.94
N ILE A 84 13.04 0.89 -25.32
CA ILE A 84 12.71 0.08 -26.50
C ILE A 84 12.51 0.96 -27.74
N LEU A 85 11.75 2.05 -27.65
CA LEU A 85 11.44 2.91 -28.79
C LEU A 85 12.66 3.69 -29.31
N GLY A 86 13.52 4.17 -28.41
CA GLY A 86 14.69 4.99 -28.79
C GLY A 86 15.58 4.30 -29.82
N PRO A 87 16.09 3.07 -29.53
CA PRO A 87 16.92 2.37 -30.48
C PRO A 87 16.13 1.81 -31.69
N MET A 88 14.82 1.53 -31.59
CA MET A 88 14.02 1.13 -32.76
C MET A 88 13.92 2.23 -33.81
N VAL A 89 13.80 3.50 -33.39
CA VAL A 89 13.74 4.64 -34.32
C VAL A 89 15.12 4.95 -34.91
N GLY A 90 16.20 4.82 -34.11
CA GLY A 90 17.56 5.15 -34.53
C GLY A 90 18.25 4.07 -35.37
N ASN A 91 17.95 2.79 -35.12
CA ASN A 91 18.48 1.67 -35.89
C ASN A 91 17.49 0.48 -35.86
N PRO A 92 16.48 0.48 -36.75
CA PRO A 92 15.47 -0.58 -36.80
C PRO A 92 16.06 -1.98 -36.97
N GLY A 93 17.13 -2.12 -37.76
CA GLY A 93 17.77 -3.41 -38.06
C GLY A 93 18.54 -4.01 -36.87
N ALA A 94 18.78 -3.25 -35.80
CA ALA A 94 19.39 -3.77 -34.58
C ALA A 94 18.50 -4.82 -33.87
N TYR A 95 17.22 -4.89 -34.23
CA TYR A 95 16.20 -5.74 -33.61
C TYR A 95 15.96 -7.05 -34.37
N ASP A 96 16.57 -7.23 -35.55
CA ASP A 96 16.29 -8.36 -36.44
C ASP A 96 16.86 -9.69 -35.95
N THR A 97 17.93 -9.66 -35.13
CA THR A 97 18.68 -10.86 -34.74
C THR A 97 18.75 -11.09 -33.23
N THR A 98 18.61 -10.04 -32.42
CA THR A 98 18.61 -10.14 -30.95
C THR A 98 17.65 -9.14 -30.34
N PRO A 99 16.86 -9.53 -29.31
CA PRO A 99 16.09 -8.56 -28.54
C PRO A 99 17.02 -7.49 -27.96
N PRO A 100 16.62 -6.20 -28.01
CA PRO A 100 17.48 -5.09 -27.60
C PRO A 100 17.88 -5.24 -26.13
N ALA A 101 19.11 -4.86 -25.78
CA ALA A 101 19.56 -4.85 -24.38
C ALA A 101 18.63 -4.00 -23.48
N GLY A 102 18.04 -2.93 -24.03
CA GLY A 102 17.08 -2.08 -23.34
C GLY A 102 15.82 -2.80 -22.86
N LEU A 103 15.37 -3.86 -23.57
CA LEU A 103 14.25 -4.70 -23.12
C LEU A 103 14.59 -5.37 -21.79
N TRP A 104 15.75 -6.02 -21.71
CA TRP A 104 16.19 -6.77 -20.54
C TRP A 104 16.52 -5.86 -19.36
N VAL A 105 17.23 -4.77 -19.61
CA VAL A 105 17.55 -3.78 -18.56
C VAL A 105 16.28 -3.14 -18.02
N GLY A 106 15.36 -2.75 -18.90
CA GLY A 106 14.08 -2.20 -18.48
C GLY A 106 13.24 -3.23 -17.71
N MET A 107 13.22 -4.51 -18.11
CA MET A 107 12.59 -5.59 -17.33
C MET A 107 13.24 -5.77 -15.95
N ALA A 108 14.57 -5.67 -15.84
CA ALA A 108 15.26 -5.75 -14.55
C ALA A 108 14.80 -4.63 -13.60
N PHE A 109 14.54 -3.43 -14.11
CA PHE A 109 13.99 -2.33 -13.30
C PHE A 109 12.57 -2.55 -12.79
N MET A 110 11.84 -3.56 -13.27
CA MET A 110 10.52 -3.93 -12.74
C MET A 110 10.59 -4.34 -11.26
N VAL A 111 11.78 -4.73 -10.78
CA VAL A 111 12.02 -5.01 -9.36
C VAL A 111 11.69 -3.81 -8.46
N VAL A 112 11.76 -2.57 -8.98
CA VAL A 112 11.50 -1.35 -8.19
C VAL A 112 10.02 -1.22 -7.81
N PRO A 113 9.05 -1.15 -8.73
CA PRO A 113 7.64 -1.09 -8.37
C PRO A 113 7.19 -2.33 -7.59
N LEU A 114 7.71 -3.52 -7.90
CA LEU A 114 7.43 -4.74 -7.16
C LEU A 114 7.96 -4.71 -5.72
N GLY A 115 9.18 -4.19 -5.53
CA GLY A 115 9.80 -4.03 -4.21
C GLY A 115 9.03 -3.03 -3.36
N ILE A 116 8.67 -1.88 -3.91
CA ILE A 116 7.83 -0.87 -3.24
C ILE A 116 6.50 -1.51 -2.81
N TRP A 117 5.83 -2.20 -3.73
CA TRP A 117 4.56 -2.85 -3.45
C TRP A 117 4.68 -3.93 -2.36
N ALA A 118 5.69 -4.79 -2.42
CA ALA A 118 5.94 -5.81 -1.40
C ALA A 118 6.22 -5.18 -0.02
N LEU A 119 7.07 -4.16 0.05
CA LEU A 119 7.39 -3.47 1.30
C LEU A 119 6.16 -2.80 1.92
N THR A 120 5.31 -2.20 1.11
CA THR A 120 4.09 -1.54 1.61
C THR A 120 3.07 -2.53 2.18
N ILE A 121 2.92 -3.70 1.55
CA ILE A 121 2.10 -4.80 2.08
C ILE A 121 2.68 -5.30 3.40
N LEU A 122 3.98 -5.59 3.46
CA LEU A 122 4.64 -6.09 4.66
C LEU A 122 4.47 -5.12 5.85
N TYR A 123 4.61 -3.81 5.61
CA TYR A 123 4.43 -2.80 6.64
C TYR A 123 2.98 -2.72 7.14
N ALA A 124 1.98 -2.81 6.26
CA ALA A 124 0.57 -2.85 6.67
C ALA A 124 0.24 -4.14 7.45
N LEU A 125 0.76 -5.30 7.03
CA LEU A 125 0.59 -6.56 7.76
C LEU A 125 1.24 -6.51 9.14
N TRP A 126 2.42 -5.88 9.24
CA TRP A 126 3.06 -5.65 10.53
C TRP A 126 2.18 -4.78 11.45
N GLY A 127 1.55 -3.74 10.90
CA GLY A 127 0.53 -2.95 11.63
C GLY A 127 -0.65 -3.79 12.09
N ALA A 128 -1.17 -4.68 11.23
CA ALA A 128 -2.26 -5.58 11.59
C ALA A 128 -1.88 -6.50 12.76
N VAL A 129 -0.69 -7.11 12.74
CA VAL A 129 -0.19 -7.97 13.82
C VAL A 129 0.01 -7.19 15.12
N ARG A 130 0.54 -5.95 15.04
CA ARG A 130 0.69 -5.06 16.21
C ARG A 130 -0.65 -4.76 16.86
N CYS A 131 -1.69 -4.44 16.08
CA CYS A 131 -3.03 -4.18 16.60
C CYS A 131 -3.66 -5.43 17.24
N LEU A 132 -3.48 -6.62 16.65
CA LEU A 132 -3.92 -7.89 17.26
C LEU A 132 -3.25 -8.14 18.62
N GLY A 133 -1.96 -7.83 18.74
CA GLY A 133 -1.20 -7.95 19.98
C GLY A 133 -1.57 -6.92 21.06
N GLY A 134 -2.42 -5.94 20.74
CA GLY A 134 -2.77 -4.83 21.64
C GLY A 134 -1.64 -3.82 21.83
N HIS A 135 -0.65 -3.80 20.93
CA HIS A 135 0.40 -2.80 20.93
C HIS A 135 -0.06 -1.54 20.20
N GLU A 136 0.41 -0.38 20.66
CA GLU A 136 0.21 0.87 19.93
C GLU A 136 0.94 0.79 18.59
N PHE A 137 0.18 0.95 17.50
CA PHE A 137 0.70 1.06 16.15
C PHE A 137 0.39 2.44 15.61
N LYS A 138 1.41 3.13 15.13
CA LYS A 138 1.27 4.40 14.41
C LYS A 138 2.04 4.29 13.10
N VAL A 139 1.38 4.65 12.01
CA VAL A 139 2.04 4.83 10.71
C VAL A 139 2.96 6.03 10.83
N ALA A 140 4.26 5.81 10.61
CA ALA A 140 5.33 6.76 10.89
C ALA A 140 5.22 8.13 10.21
N VAL A 141 4.42 8.25 9.15
CA VAL A 141 4.26 9.49 8.36
C VAL A 141 2.95 10.24 8.69
N ILE A 142 1.98 9.60 9.36
CA ILE A 142 0.58 10.08 9.40
C ILE A 142 0.01 10.12 10.84
N GLY A 143 0.72 9.57 11.83
CA GLY A 143 0.26 9.50 13.22
C GLY A 143 -0.23 10.84 13.79
N ASP A 144 0.54 11.90 13.58
CA ASP A 144 0.29 13.21 14.21
C ASP A 144 -0.88 13.97 13.59
N TRP A 145 -1.18 13.77 12.30
CA TRP A 145 -2.33 14.42 11.64
C TRP A 145 -3.66 13.74 12.00
N VAL A 146 -3.65 12.42 12.17
CA VAL A 146 -4.86 11.66 12.55
C VAL A 146 -5.20 11.87 14.02
N GLU A 147 -4.21 12.09 14.90
CA GLU A 147 -4.47 12.48 16.29
C GLU A 147 -5.11 13.86 16.43
N ALA A 148 -4.96 14.73 15.43
CA ALA A 148 -5.52 16.07 15.43
C ALA A 148 -6.97 16.15 14.91
N GLN A 149 -7.56 15.04 14.45
CA GLN A 149 -8.86 15.01 13.76
C GLN A 149 -9.97 14.34 14.58
#